data_AF-A0A0J7HY85-F1
#
_entry.id   AF-A0A0J7HY85-F1
#
_cell.length_a   1.000
_cell.length_b   1.000
_cell.length_c   1.000
_cell.angle_alpha   90.00
_cell.angle_beta   90.00
_cell.angle_gamma   90.00
#
_symmetry.space_group_name_H-M   'P 1'
#
loop_
_entity.id
_entity.type
_entity.pdbx_description
1 polymer ?
#
loop_
_entity_poly.entity_id
_entity_poly.type
_entity_poly.pdbx_seq_one_letter_code
_entity_poly.pdbx_strand_id
1 'polypeptide(L)'
;MLLEKIISISGKPGLFKLVSQLRNGFIIEDVTSKKKVSIGNSSQVSLLDNIAMFTFDKEVPLFEVFENIAKNYDYKEAISHKSSDDTLKDFMTASLPNYDTERVYASDIKKLAQWYNILQKAGYVTPESFVKAEPETLDPAQEEVSIEKEAPKKAAPKAEKPAAPKVKATSAAKAAPKSTHTKKG
;
A
#
# COMPACT_ATOMS: atom_id res chain seq x y z
N MET A 1 -12.89 -0.85 -14.61
CA MET A 1 -12.79 0.60 -14.32
C MET A 1 -11.37 1.12 -14.57
N LEU A 2 -11.19 2.43 -14.82
CA LEU A 2 -9.86 3.03 -15.08
C LEU A 2 -8.89 2.93 -13.88
N LEU A 3 -9.42 2.82 -12.66
CA LEU A 3 -8.66 2.83 -11.41
C LEU A 3 -8.30 1.42 -10.87
N GLU A 4 -8.90 0.34 -11.38
CA GLU A 4 -8.70 -1.04 -10.88
C GLU A 4 -7.24 -1.51 -10.94
N LYS A 5 -6.45 -0.99 -11.89
CA LYS A 5 -5.04 -1.38 -12.08
C LYS A 5 -4.07 -0.42 -11.37
N ILE A 6 -4.56 0.52 -10.58
CA ILE A 6 -3.70 1.47 -9.86
C ILE A 6 -3.31 0.88 -8.51
N ILE A 7 -2.01 0.93 -8.23
CA ILE A 7 -1.38 0.42 -7.02
C ILE A 7 -0.63 1.54 -6.30
N SER A 8 -0.58 1.41 -4.99
CA SER A 8 0.35 2.11 -4.12
C SER A 8 1.46 1.15 -3.67
N ILE A 9 2.66 1.68 -3.43
CA ILE A 9 3.81 0.91 -2.96
C ILE A 9 4.28 1.51 -1.65
N SER A 10 4.29 0.73 -0.58
CA SER A 10 4.73 1.24 0.73
C SER A 10 6.18 1.73 0.66
N GLY A 11 6.44 2.88 1.28
CA GLY A 11 7.76 3.52 1.28
C GLY A 11 8.12 4.27 -0.01
N LYS A 12 7.28 4.21 -1.07
CA LYS A 12 7.51 4.96 -2.31
C LYS A 12 6.37 5.95 -2.55
N PRO A 13 6.65 7.27 -2.60
CA PRO A 13 5.61 8.25 -2.89
C PRO A 13 5.16 8.09 -4.34
N GLY A 14 3.86 8.22 -4.58
CA GLY A 14 3.28 8.12 -5.91
C GLY A 14 2.22 7.05 -6.04
N LEU A 15 1.70 6.94 -7.25
CA LEU A 15 0.81 5.87 -7.68
C LEU A 15 1.37 5.28 -8.97
N PHE A 16 1.16 3.97 -9.14
CA PHE A 16 1.65 3.24 -10.28
C PHE A 16 0.52 2.42 -10.88
N LYS A 17 0.55 2.22 -12.19
CA LYS A 17 -0.33 1.29 -12.90
C LYS A 17 0.39 -0.05 -13.03
N LEU A 18 -0.29 -1.13 -12.67
CA LEU A 18 0.21 -2.48 -12.92
C LEU A 18 0.13 -2.78 -14.43
N VAL A 19 1.28 -3.02 -15.05
CA VAL A 19 1.37 -3.33 -16.49
C VAL A 19 1.36 -4.84 -16.70
N SER A 20 2.22 -5.58 -16.00
CA SER A 20 2.27 -7.03 -16.08
C SER A 20 2.89 -7.64 -14.83
N GLN A 21 2.53 -8.87 -14.53
CA GLN A 21 3.17 -9.67 -13.48
C GLN A 21 4.32 -10.49 -14.06
N LEU A 22 5.41 -10.58 -13.32
CA LEU A 22 6.58 -11.40 -13.63
C LEU A 22 6.70 -12.51 -12.58
N ARG A 23 7.47 -13.58 -12.87
CA ARG A 23 7.71 -14.66 -11.90
C ARG A 23 8.32 -14.16 -10.59
N ASN A 24 9.20 -13.16 -10.69
CA ASN A 24 9.94 -12.59 -9.57
C ASN A 24 9.61 -11.09 -9.35
N GLY A 25 8.44 -10.63 -9.81
CA GLY A 25 8.05 -9.24 -9.54
C GLY A 25 6.88 -8.73 -10.36
N PHE A 26 6.85 -7.43 -10.57
CA PHE A 26 5.83 -6.73 -11.37
C PHE A 26 6.49 -5.66 -12.23
N ILE A 27 5.99 -5.49 -13.45
CA ILE A 27 6.26 -4.31 -14.26
C ILE A 27 5.16 -3.30 -13.96
N ILE A 28 5.58 -2.13 -13.51
CA ILE A 28 4.70 -1.04 -13.11
C ILE A 28 5.02 0.19 -13.94
N GLU A 29 4.04 1.04 -14.15
CA GLU A 29 4.18 2.32 -14.85
C GLU A 29 3.79 3.45 -13.89
N ASP A 30 4.63 4.46 -13.74
CA ASP A 30 4.28 5.65 -12.96
C ASP A 30 3.08 6.37 -13.60
N VAL A 31 2.07 6.66 -12.79
CA VAL A 31 0.82 7.29 -13.22
C VAL A 31 1.06 8.68 -13.83
N THR A 32 1.99 9.45 -13.27
CA THR A 32 2.30 10.81 -13.71
C THR A 32 3.38 10.82 -14.78
N SER A 33 4.50 10.13 -14.53
CA SER A 33 5.67 10.21 -15.43
C SER A 33 5.61 9.24 -16.61
N LYS A 34 4.67 8.28 -16.62
CA LYS A 34 4.51 7.21 -17.63
C LYS A 34 5.75 6.34 -17.82
N LYS A 35 6.71 6.40 -16.89
CA LYS A 35 7.94 5.60 -16.93
C LYS A 35 7.67 4.22 -16.36
N LYS A 36 8.18 3.20 -17.05
CA LYS A 36 8.08 1.80 -16.63
C LYS A 36 9.25 1.41 -15.75
N VAL A 37 8.97 0.71 -14.66
CA VAL A 37 9.94 0.23 -13.69
C VAL A 37 9.57 -1.20 -13.31
N SER A 38 10.58 -2.04 -13.05
CA SER A 38 10.37 -3.37 -12.49
C SER A 38 10.59 -3.35 -10.99
N ILE A 39 9.68 -3.96 -10.24
CA ILE A 39 9.79 -4.12 -8.78
C ILE A 39 9.76 -5.61 -8.42
N GLY A 40 10.50 -6.00 -7.39
CA GLY A 40 10.50 -7.39 -6.90
C GLY A 40 9.32 -7.70 -5.97
N ASN A 41 9.02 -8.98 -5.76
CA ASN A 41 7.95 -9.46 -4.85
C ASN A 41 8.11 -9.04 -3.39
N SER A 42 9.30 -8.58 -2.96
CA SER A 42 9.51 -8.06 -1.60
C SER A 42 8.82 -6.71 -1.37
N SER A 43 8.45 -6.00 -2.44
CA SER A 43 7.76 -4.71 -2.35
C SER A 43 6.34 -4.91 -1.84
N GLN A 44 5.94 -4.11 -0.84
CA GLN A 44 4.57 -4.11 -0.32
C GLN A 44 3.68 -3.31 -1.28
N VAL A 45 2.92 -4.02 -2.10
CA VAL A 45 2.04 -3.45 -3.14
C VAL A 45 0.58 -3.59 -2.70
N SER A 46 -0.16 -2.49 -2.71
CA SER A 46 -1.59 -2.47 -2.41
C SER A 46 -2.37 -1.89 -3.59
N LEU A 47 -3.34 -2.64 -4.10
CA LEU A 47 -4.30 -2.15 -5.09
C LEU A 47 -5.21 -1.11 -4.44
N LEU A 48 -5.42 0.02 -5.11
CA LEU A 48 -6.29 1.08 -4.59
C LEU A 48 -7.74 0.59 -4.44
N ASP A 49 -8.16 -0.34 -5.29
CA ASP A 49 -9.49 -0.97 -5.26
C ASP A 49 -9.74 -1.79 -3.99
N ASN A 50 -8.69 -2.39 -3.41
CA ASN A 50 -8.79 -3.17 -2.18
C ASN A 50 -8.70 -2.30 -0.91
N ILE A 51 -8.49 -0.99 -1.05
CA ILE A 51 -8.39 -0.07 0.07
C ILE A 51 -9.76 0.55 0.33
N ALA A 52 -10.18 0.55 1.58
CA ALA A 52 -11.41 1.17 2.04
C ALA A 52 -11.13 2.09 3.24
N MET A 53 -12.00 3.08 3.43
CA MET A 53 -12.04 3.94 4.61
C MET A 53 -13.11 3.47 5.58
N PHE A 54 -12.77 3.49 6.86
CA PHE A 54 -13.69 3.10 7.92
C PHE A 54 -14.67 4.24 8.20
N THR A 55 -15.95 3.90 8.23
CA THR A 55 -17.02 4.71 8.83
C THR A 55 -17.50 4.05 10.11
N PHE A 56 -18.34 4.74 10.89
CA PHE A 56 -18.88 4.19 12.14
C PHE A 56 -19.68 2.89 11.94
N ASP A 57 -20.31 2.72 10.77
CA ASP A 57 -21.18 1.57 10.49
C ASP A 57 -20.50 0.51 9.62
N LYS A 58 -19.73 0.96 8.61
CA LYS A 58 -19.18 0.07 7.56
C LYS A 58 -17.89 0.59 6.95
N GLU A 59 -17.29 -0.21 6.08
CA GLU A 59 -16.18 0.21 5.23
C GLU A 59 -16.69 0.78 3.91
N VAL A 60 -16.10 1.89 3.46
CA VAL A 60 -16.43 2.58 2.22
C VAL A 60 -15.23 2.48 1.27
N PRO A 61 -15.39 1.92 0.05
CA PRO A 61 -14.30 1.82 -0.91
C PRO A 61 -13.66 3.17 -1.19
N LEU A 62 -12.33 3.20 -1.32
CA LEU A 62 -11.59 4.45 -1.55
C LEU A 62 -12.03 5.17 -2.83
N PHE A 63 -12.53 4.42 -3.81
CA PHE A 63 -13.12 4.93 -5.04
C PHE A 63 -14.30 5.87 -4.79
N GLU A 64 -15.26 5.46 -3.95
CA GLU A 64 -16.43 6.28 -3.61
C GLU A 64 -15.99 7.57 -2.89
N VAL A 65 -14.97 7.47 -2.04
CA VAL A 65 -14.40 8.63 -1.36
C VAL A 65 -13.76 9.59 -2.37
N PHE A 66 -13.01 9.08 -3.35
CA PHE A 66 -12.45 9.92 -4.42
C PHE A 66 -13.52 10.58 -5.29
N GLU A 67 -14.63 9.89 -5.55
CA GLU A 67 -15.76 10.47 -6.28
C GLU A 67 -16.39 11.63 -5.49
N ASN A 68 -16.59 11.47 -4.18
CA ASN A 68 -17.11 12.54 -3.32
C ASN A 68 -16.18 13.75 -3.30
N ILE A 69 -14.86 13.52 -3.19
CA ILE A 69 -13.86 14.59 -3.30
C ILE A 69 -13.98 15.27 -4.67
N ALA A 70 -14.04 14.49 -5.76
CA ALA A 70 -14.12 15.04 -7.11
C ALA A 70 -15.36 15.92 -7.26
N LYS A 71 -16.52 15.50 -6.76
CA LYS A 71 -17.75 16.32 -6.77
C LYS A 71 -17.59 17.61 -5.96
N ASN A 72 -16.97 17.55 -4.78
CA ASN A 72 -16.77 18.71 -3.91
C ASN A 72 -15.80 19.74 -4.50
N TYR A 73 -14.85 19.30 -5.33
CA TYR A 73 -13.80 20.15 -5.92
C TYR A 73 -13.99 20.39 -7.43
N ASP A 74 -15.18 20.12 -7.98
CA ASP A 74 -15.47 20.22 -9.42
C ASP A 74 -14.44 19.48 -10.32
N TYR A 75 -13.99 18.30 -9.89
CA TYR A 75 -12.97 17.48 -10.55
C TYR A 75 -11.59 18.16 -10.70
N LYS A 76 -11.31 19.20 -9.90
CA LYS A 76 -10.03 19.91 -9.84
C LYS A 76 -9.12 19.34 -8.76
N GLU A 77 -7.89 19.86 -8.71
CA GLU A 77 -6.93 19.56 -7.63
C GLU A 77 -7.53 19.97 -6.27
N ALA A 78 -7.39 19.09 -5.28
CA ALA A 78 -7.88 19.34 -3.93
C ALA A 78 -6.80 20.02 -3.08
N ILE A 79 -6.96 19.99 -1.75
CA ILE A 79 -5.98 20.54 -0.82
C ILE A 79 -4.63 19.82 -0.91
N SER A 80 -3.57 20.50 -0.45
CA SER A 80 -2.26 19.89 -0.32
C SER A 80 -2.22 18.85 0.80
N HIS A 81 -1.57 17.72 0.58
CA HIS A 81 -1.28 16.72 1.62
C HIS A 81 -0.33 17.23 2.72
N LYS A 82 0.23 18.43 2.56
CA LYS A 82 1.09 19.11 3.54
C LYS A 82 0.34 20.16 4.38
N SER A 83 -0.96 20.31 4.17
CA SER A 83 -1.78 21.22 4.97
C SER A 83 -1.85 20.76 6.43
N SER A 84 -2.34 21.62 7.32
CA SER A 84 -2.45 21.31 8.75
C SER A 84 -3.44 20.17 8.99
N ASP A 85 -3.25 19.46 10.10
CA ASP A 85 -4.11 18.33 10.44
C ASP A 85 -5.59 18.72 10.56
N ASP A 86 -5.89 19.95 11.02
CA ASP A 86 -7.27 20.45 11.09
C ASP A 86 -7.88 20.62 9.69
N THR A 87 -7.16 21.23 8.75
CA THR A 87 -7.64 21.37 7.36
C THR A 87 -7.83 20.02 6.66
N LEU A 88 -7.03 19.02 7.01
CA LEU A 88 -7.16 17.67 6.49
C LEU A 88 -8.41 16.98 7.05
N LYS A 89 -8.72 17.18 8.34
CA LYS A 89 -9.97 16.68 8.93
C LYS A 89 -11.20 17.35 8.33
N ASP A 90 -11.16 18.67 8.09
CA ASP A 90 -12.25 19.38 7.43
C ASP A 90 -12.48 18.85 6.01
N PHE A 91 -11.39 18.62 5.27
CA PHE A 91 -11.42 17.98 3.96
C PHE A 91 -12.02 16.57 3.97
N MET A 92 -11.64 15.75 4.95
CA MET A 92 -12.22 14.42 5.11
C MET A 92 -13.70 14.51 5.47
N THR A 93 -14.08 15.39 6.40
CA THR A 93 -15.47 15.60 6.83
C THR A 93 -16.34 16.07 5.67
N ALA A 94 -15.83 16.93 4.78
CA ALA A 94 -16.54 17.35 3.57
C ALA A 94 -16.77 16.18 2.59
N SER A 95 -15.83 15.24 2.52
CA SER A 95 -15.84 14.15 1.53
C SER A 95 -16.52 12.87 2.04
N LEU A 96 -16.45 12.63 3.34
CA LEU A 96 -17.02 11.47 4.03
C LEU A 96 -17.37 11.89 5.48
N PRO A 97 -18.54 12.52 5.72
CA PRO A 97 -18.89 13.08 7.03
C PRO A 97 -18.97 12.08 8.17
N ASN A 98 -19.19 10.79 7.88
CA ASN A 98 -19.40 9.72 8.85
C ASN A 98 -18.16 8.81 9.03
N TYR A 99 -16.97 9.30 8.67
CA TYR A 99 -15.73 8.53 8.82
C TYR A 99 -15.39 8.30 10.31
N ASP A 100 -14.80 7.14 10.61
CA ASP A 100 -14.40 6.78 11.98
C ASP A 100 -13.08 7.47 12.34
N THR A 101 -13.15 8.47 13.23
CA THR A 101 -12.00 9.27 13.66
C THR A 101 -10.98 8.50 14.50
N GLU A 102 -11.36 7.36 15.09
CA GLU A 102 -10.46 6.52 15.90
C GLU A 102 -9.66 5.56 15.03
N ARG A 103 -10.23 5.13 13.89
CA ARG A 103 -9.58 4.20 12.96
C ARG A 103 -8.87 4.89 11.81
N VAL A 104 -9.36 6.06 11.39
CA VAL A 104 -8.77 6.83 10.29
C VAL A 104 -7.78 7.84 10.85
N TYR A 105 -6.50 7.53 10.71
CA TYR A 105 -5.43 8.42 11.20
C TYR A 105 -5.19 9.59 10.24
N ALA A 106 -4.65 10.69 10.77
CA ALA A 106 -4.26 11.86 9.96
C ALA A 106 -3.31 11.49 8.79
N SER A 107 -2.48 10.46 8.97
CA SER A 107 -1.61 9.95 7.89
C SER A 107 -2.38 9.38 6.70
N ASP A 108 -3.54 8.77 6.94
CA ASP A 108 -4.35 8.17 5.88
C ASP A 108 -5.11 9.24 5.11
N ILE A 109 -5.56 10.29 5.81
CA ILE A 109 -6.10 11.50 5.20
C ILE A 109 -5.03 12.19 4.31
N LYS A 110 -3.78 12.28 4.80
CA LYS A 110 -2.64 12.83 4.02
C LYS A 110 -2.39 12.02 2.76
N LYS A 111 -2.36 10.68 2.87
CA LYS A 111 -2.20 9.79 1.71
C LYS A 111 -3.34 9.96 0.72
N LEU A 112 -4.58 10.04 1.20
CA LEU A 112 -5.77 10.20 0.38
C LEU A 112 -5.74 11.51 -0.42
N ALA A 113 -5.43 12.64 0.23
CA ALA A 113 -5.26 13.92 -0.47
C ALA A 113 -4.12 13.88 -1.50
N GLN A 114 -3.00 13.23 -1.16
CA GLN A 114 -1.88 13.06 -2.07
C GLN A 114 -2.26 12.22 -3.30
N TRP A 115 -2.92 11.08 -3.09
CA TRP A 115 -3.34 10.18 -4.15
C TRP A 115 -4.37 10.82 -5.07
N TYR A 116 -5.36 11.50 -4.52
CA TYR A 116 -6.35 12.24 -5.31
C TYR A 116 -5.67 13.26 -6.24
N ASN A 117 -4.74 14.06 -5.73
CA ASN A 117 -4.03 15.06 -6.55
C ASN A 117 -3.13 14.41 -7.62
N ILE A 118 -2.54 13.25 -7.34
CA ILE A 118 -1.77 12.48 -8.35
C ILE A 118 -2.70 11.99 -9.47
N LEU A 119 -3.83 11.39 -9.10
CA LEU A 119 -4.82 10.89 -10.06
C LEU A 119 -5.37 12.03 -10.92
N GLN A 120 -5.67 13.17 -10.31
CA GLN A 120 -6.15 14.36 -11.02
C GLN A 120 -5.12 14.85 -12.04
N LYS A 121 -3.85 14.99 -11.63
CA LYS A 121 -2.76 15.46 -12.53
C LYS A 121 -2.51 14.52 -13.69
N ALA A 122 -2.73 13.23 -13.49
CA ALA A 122 -2.59 12.22 -14.52
C ALA A 122 -3.84 12.03 -15.39
N GLY A 123 -4.90 12.81 -15.16
CA GLY A 123 -6.14 12.79 -15.95
C GLY A 123 -7.09 11.64 -15.63
N TYR A 124 -6.94 11.00 -14.47
CA TYR A 124 -7.83 9.92 -14.03
C TYR A 124 -9.07 10.42 -13.29
N VAL A 125 -9.09 11.68 -12.83
CA VAL A 125 -10.25 12.28 -12.15
C VAL A 125 -11.12 12.99 -13.18
N THR A 126 -12.08 12.27 -13.76
CA THR A 126 -13.09 12.81 -14.67
C THR A 126 -14.45 12.20 -14.32
N PRO A 127 -15.58 12.84 -14.67
CA PRO A 127 -16.91 12.29 -14.41
C PRO A 127 -17.08 10.86 -14.94
N GLU A 128 -16.53 10.59 -16.13
CA GLU A 128 -16.55 9.27 -16.79
C GLU A 128 -15.68 8.22 -16.09
N SER A 129 -14.61 8.63 -15.39
CA SER A 129 -13.71 7.68 -14.71
C SER A 129 -14.34 7.02 -13.48
N PHE A 130 -15.37 7.66 -12.90
CA PHE A 130 -16.09 7.14 -11.73
C PHE A 130 -17.39 6.41 -12.09
N VAL A 131 -17.80 6.48 -13.36
CA VAL A 131 -18.88 5.64 -13.86
C VAL A 131 -18.29 4.26 -14.11
N LYS A 132 -18.86 3.24 -13.45
CA LYS A 132 -18.61 1.84 -13.79
C LYS A 132 -18.96 1.69 -15.27
N ALA A 133 -17.94 1.65 -16.14
CA ALA A 133 -18.13 1.15 -17.49
C ALA A 133 -18.78 -0.22 -17.33
N GLU A 134 -20.05 -0.30 -17.69
CA GLU A 134 -20.79 -1.53 -17.84
C GLU A 134 -19.92 -2.44 -18.70
N PRO A 135 -19.69 -3.70 -18.29
CA PRO A 135 -18.91 -4.60 -19.12
C PRO A 135 -19.62 -4.70 -20.47
N GLU A 136 -18.96 -4.25 -21.53
CA GLU A 136 -19.28 -4.75 -22.86
C GLU A 136 -19.08 -6.27 -22.76
N THR A 137 -20.21 -6.96 -22.72
CA THR A 137 -20.34 -8.40 -22.73
C THR A 137 -19.64 -8.93 -23.98
N LEU A 138 -18.48 -9.55 -23.81
CA LEU A 138 -17.97 -10.54 -24.73
C LEU A 138 -17.64 -11.82 -23.94
N ASP A 139 -18.62 -12.71 -24.03
CA ASP A 139 -18.62 -14.17 -23.96
C ASP A 139 -18.13 -14.90 -22.68
N PRO A 140 -19.05 -15.66 -22.03
CA PRO A 140 -18.71 -16.72 -21.09
C PRO A 140 -18.52 -18.04 -21.82
N ALA A 141 -17.32 -18.62 -21.79
CA ALA A 141 -17.15 -20.03 -22.13
C ALA A 141 -15.96 -20.65 -21.38
N GLN A 142 -16.34 -21.49 -20.40
CA GLN A 142 -15.70 -22.77 -20.07
C GLN A 142 -14.29 -22.74 -19.46
N GLU A 143 -14.21 -23.00 -18.15
CA GLU A 143 -13.74 -24.30 -17.66
C GLU A 143 -14.01 -24.41 -16.14
N GLU A 144 -15.12 -25.06 -15.80
CA GLU A 144 -15.18 -25.91 -14.62
C GLU A 144 -14.39 -27.18 -14.92
N VAL A 145 -13.38 -27.51 -14.11
CA VAL A 145 -13.11 -28.90 -13.78
C VAL A 145 -12.79 -29.00 -12.29
N SER A 146 -13.80 -29.47 -11.55
CA SER A 146 -13.65 -30.16 -10.28
C SER A 146 -12.89 -31.46 -10.47
N ILE A 147 -11.86 -31.72 -9.67
CA ILE A 147 -11.53 -33.07 -9.20
C ILE A 147 -11.28 -33.03 -7.70
N GLU A 148 -12.16 -33.73 -6.99
CA GLU A 148 -12.12 -34.10 -5.58
C GLU A 148 -10.94 -35.02 -5.21
N LYS A 149 -10.67 -35.04 -3.89
CA LYS A 149 -10.10 -36.15 -3.07
C LYS A 149 -8.62 -36.51 -3.29
N GLU A 150 -7.81 -36.27 -2.25
CA GLU A 150 -7.47 -37.34 -1.30
C GLU A 150 -6.71 -36.80 -0.06
N ALA A 151 -7.28 -37.07 1.12
CA ALA A 151 -6.52 -37.45 2.31
C ALA A 151 -6.82 -38.95 2.53
N PRO A 152 -5.96 -39.80 3.13
CA PRO A 152 -5.19 -39.44 4.33
C PRO A 152 -3.89 -40.24 4.63
N LYS A 153 -3.32 -39.94 5.81
CA LYS A 153 -2.57 -40.83 6.75
C LYS A 153 -1.03 -40.96 6.66
N LYS A 154 -0.42 -40.34 7.69
CA LYS A 154 0.31 -40.98 8.82
C LYS A 154 1.84 -41.15 8.67
N ALA A 155 2.61 -40.32 9.39
CA ALA A 155 3.45 -40.74 10.52
C ALA A 155 4.34 -39.59 11.04
N ALA A 156 4.20 -39.26 12.33
CA ALA A 156 5.26 -38.75 13.20
C ALA A 156 5.52 -39.86 14.25
N PRO A 157 6.56 -39.84 15.12
CA PRO A 157 7.85 -39.12 15.15
C PRO A 157 9.06 -40.02 15.55
N LYS A 158 10.31 -39.54 15.34
CA LYS A 158 11.52 -39.80 16.19
C LYS A 158 12.69 -38.99 15.61
N ALA A 159 13.09 -37.87 16.20
CA ALA A 159 14.03 -37.74 17.32
C ALA A 159 15.39 -38.40 17.04
N GLU A 160 16.36 -37.61 16.57
CA GLU A 160 17.74 -37.72 17.06
C GLU A 160 18.48 -36.37 16.98
N LYS A 161 19.35 -36.21 17.97
CA LYS A 161 20.04 -35.02 18.46
C LYS A 161 21.46 -35.00 17.89
N PRO A 162 22.11 -33.84 17.78
CA PRO A 162 23.37 -33.66 18.53
C PRO A 162 23.35 -32.31 19.26
N ALA A 163 23.35 -32.22 20.60
CA ALA A 163 24.49 -32.45 21.48
C ALA A 163 25.75 -31.65 21.04
N ALA A 164 25.69 -30.32 21.12
CA ALA A 164 26.42 -29.42 22.03
C ALA A 164 27.80 -29.86 22.63
N PRO A 165 28.52 -28.96 23.33
CA PRO A 165 29.64 -28.15 22.86
C PRO A 165 30.95 -28.50 23.61
N LYS A 166 32.12 -28.11 23.07
CA LYS A 166 33.41 -28.21 23.78
C LYS A 166 34.41 -27.20 23.21
N VAL A 167 35.25 -26.49 23.96
CA VAL A 167 35.32 -25.97 25.36
C VAL A 167 36.46 -24.93 25.31
N LYS A 168 36.37 -23.84 26.12
CA LYS A 168 37.46 -23.17 26.89
C LYS A 168 38.68 -22.60 26.11
N ALA A 169 39.29 -21.48 26.48
CA ALA A 169 39.51 -20.96 27.82
C ALA A 169 39.94 -19.47 27.77
N THR A 170 39.60 -18.72 28.84
CA THR A 170 40.44 -17.74 29.58
C THR A 170 41.07 -16.56 28.81
N SER A 171 40.98 -15.31 29.24
CA SER A 171 41.35 -14.82 30.57
C SER A 171 40.90 -13.37 30.81
N ALA A 172 40.61 -13.06 32.07
CA ALA A 172 40.35 -11.73 32.63
C ALA A 172 41.61 -10.82 32.66
N ALA A 173 41.38 -9.50 32.67
CA ALA A 173 42.13 -8.40 33.33
C ALA A 173 41.98 -7.11 32.49
N LYS A 174 41.22 -6.09 32.91
CA LYS A 174 41.59 -5.03 33.87
C LYS A 174 42.81 -4.20 33.44
N ALA A 175 42.59 -3.03 32.82
CA ALA A 175 43.37 -1.80 33.02
C ALA A 175 42.84 -0.61 32.18
N ALA A 176 42.23 0.38 32.84
CA ALA A 176 42.53 1.81 32.58
C ALA A 176 43.85 2.13 33.34
N PRO A 177 44.61 3.24 33.11
CA PRO A 177 44.10 4.58 32.74
C PRO A 177 45.07 5.49 31.91
N LYS A 178 44.67 6.77 31.79
CA LYS A 178 45.48 8.01 31.59
C LYS A 178 46.04 8.26 30.17
N SER A 179 45.55 9.29 29.49
CA SER A 179 45.94 10.71 29.62
C SER A 179 47.09 11.06 28.67
N THR A 180 46.84 11.95 27.69
CA THR A 180 47.52 13.26 27.62
C THR A 180 46.93 14.15 26.53
N HIS A 181 47.06 15.43 26.83
CA HIS A 181 46.52 16.63 26.24
C HIS A 181 47.66 17.33 25.48
N THR A 182 47.43 17.85 24.27
CA THR A 182 48.20 18.94 23.61
C THR A 182 47.45 19.26 22.30
N LYS A 183 46.74 20.38 22.12
CA LYS A 183 47.04 21.82 22.14
C LYS A 183 48.11 22.30 21.14
N LYS A 184 47.63 23.22 20.28
CA LYS A 184 48.28 24.26 19.46
C LYS A 184 48.66 23.92 18.03
N GLY A 185 48.28 24.87 17.18
CA GLY A 185 48.52 25.01 15.75
C GLY A 185 47.50 25.99 15.22
#